data_AF-A0A944DB86-F1
#
_entry.id   AF-A0A944DB86-F1
#
_cell.length_a   1.000
_cell.length_b   1.000
_cell.length_c   1.000
_cell.angle_alpha   90.00
_cell.angle_beta   90.00
_cell.angle_gamma   90.00
#
_symmetry.space_group_name_H-M   'P 1'
#
loop_
_entity.id
_entity.type
_entity.pdbx_description
1 polymer ?
#
loop_
_entity_poly.entity_id
_entity_poly.type
_entity_poly.pdbx_seq_one_letter_code
_entity_poly.pdbx_strand_id
1 'polypeptide(L)'
;MVAAICLAPAAHAALPLTIITLQHRSVDEVLPALRPLLSPGGQLSGINDKLLIRTDADNLRQLREALAAVDTPPARLRIELRTDRVGSELRRDIGIGGEVRSGDVTVRLPGQVPRRGASVDIGGVRAGVGESSRSMRRSGTQFVETRDGGAATLFVGTSVPLAFHQVFVRPDGVRVVRGTVYQDVGEGVLVRPTVVGQRVRLVLSPESSRQAGDGRIDVMRLETTVEGRLGEWIAVGGASAAEDTRESRGVVIGGSSSADSQSDAAFWLRVDTVGGARD
;
A
#
# COMPACT_ATOMS: atom_id res chain seq x y z
N MET A 1 17.89 -30.50 77.16
CA MET A 1 18.90 -29.74 76.39
C MET A 1 18.17 -29.07 75.23
N VAL A 2 17.88 -27.77 75.38
CA VAL A 2 17.01 -27.00 74.48
C VAL A 2 17.91 -26.23 73.51
N ALA A 3 17.74 -26.46 72.20
CA ALA A 3 18.40 -25.67 71.15
C ALA A 3 17.34 -24.77 70.50
N ALA A 4 17.35 -23.48 70.88
CA ALA A 4 16.53 -22.45 70.28
C ALA A 4 17.19 -21.98 68.97
N ILE A 5 16.56 -22.25 67.83
CA ILE A 5 16.97 -21.75 66.52
C ILE A 5 16.41 -20.33 66.37
N CYS A 6 17.30 -19.34 66.45
CA CYS A 6 16.98 -17.94 66.15
C CYS A 6 16.83 -17.76 64.64
N LEU A 7 15.60 -17.60 64.17
CA LEU A 7 15.29 -17.17 62.81
C LEU A 7 15.32 -15.63 62.77
N ALA A 8 16.39 -15.06 62.20
CA ALA A 8 16.48 -13.61 62.00
C ALA A 8 15.54 -13.16 60.87
N PRO A 9 14.72 -12.11 61.06
CA PRO A 9 13.90 -11.56 59.98
C PRO A 9 14.79 -10.78 59.00
N ALA A 10 14.76 -11.16 57.72
CA ALA A 10 15.38 -10.39 56.65
C ALA A 10 14.64 -9.06 56.49
N ALA A 11 15.24 -7.98 56.98
CA ALA A 11 14.77 -6.62 56.73
C ALA A 11 14.85 -6.33 55.23
N HIS A 12 13.70 -6.36 54.54
CA HIS A 12 13.60 -5.82 53.19
C HIS A 12 13.78 -4.30 53.28
N ALA A 13 14.98 -3.82 52.96
CA ALA A 13 15.24 -2.39 52.79
C ALA A 13 14.29 -1.86 51.70
N ALA A 14 13.38 -0.95 52.08
CA ALA A 14 12.45 -0.35 51.16
C ALA A 14 13.23 0.59 50.21
N LEU A 15 13.38 0.19 48.95
CA LEU A 15 14.06 1.00 47.94
C LEU A 15 13.30 2.33 47.74
N PRO A 16 14.02 3.46 47.68
CA PRO A 16 13.40 4.77 47.51
C PRO A 16 12.71 4.88 46.15
N LEU A 17 11.50 5.45 46.14
CA LEU A 17 10.74 5.72 44.93
C LEU A 17 11.11 7.11 44.38
N THR A 18 11.62 7.15 43.16
CA THR A 18 11.88 8.37 42.40
C THR A 18 10.94 8.46 41.21
N ILE A 19 10.38 9.66 40.97
CA ILE A 19 9.53 9.94 39.81
C ILE A 19 10.30 10.85 38.86
N ILE A 20 10.39 10.46 37.59
CA ILE A 20 11.02 11.24 36.52
C ILE A 20 9.98 11.50 35.43
N THR A 21 9.84 12.75 35.00
CA THR A 21 8.97 13.14 33.89
C THR A 21 9.74 13.06 32.57
N LEU A 22 9.19 12.35 31.58
CA LEU A 22 9.67 12.25 30.20
C LEU A 22 9.25 13.48 29.40
N GLN A 23 10.07 13.88 28.42
CA GLN A 23 9.86 15.08 27.63
C GLN A 23 9.51 14.79 26.16
N HIS A 24 10.07 13.73 25.57
CA HIS A 24 9.99 13.48 24.13
C HIS A 24 9.38 12.12 23.79
N ARG A 25 9.74 11.08 24.55
CA ARG A 25 9.29 9.70 24.30
C ARG A 25 8.24 9.22 25.30
N SER A 26 7.46 8.23 24.86
CA SER A 26 6.47 7.57 25.71
C SER A 26 7.12 6.57 26.67
N VAL A 27 6.46 6.29 27.79
CA VAL A 27 6.90 5.26 28.76
C VAL A 27 7.09 3.89 28.07
N ASP A 28 6.17 3.51 27.18
CA ASP A 28 6.20 2.22 26.48
C ASP A 28 7.42 2.05 25.56
N GLU A 29 7.93 3.15 24.99
CA GLU A 29 9.15 3.13 24.17
C GLU A 29 10.43 3.02 25.02
N VAL A 30 10.44 3.65 26.20
CA VAL A 30 11.64 3.77 27.03
C VAL A 30 11.81 2.58 27.99
N LEU A 31 10.71 2.02 28.50
CA LEU A 31 10.74 0.92 29.47
C LEU A 31 11.57 -0.29 29.00
N PRO A 32 11.43 -0.81 27.77
CA PRO A 32 12.20 -1.97 27.33
C PRO A 32 13.71 -1.72 27.30
N ALA A 33 14.14 -0.48 27.03
CA ALA A 33 15.55 -0.10 27.00
C ALA A 33 16.16 0.02 28.41
N LEU A 34 15.38 0.48 29.39
CA LEU A 34 15.85 0.69 30.77
C LEU A 34 15.72 -0.55 31.67
N ARG A 35 14.77 -1.46 31.39
CA ARG A 35 14.56 -2.69 32.18
C ARG A 35 15.83 -3.54 32.41
N PRO A 36 16.70 -3.77 31.40
CA PRO A 36 17.91 -4.56 31.58
C PRO A 36 18.95 -3.93 32.51
N LEU A 37 18.86 -2.62 32.75
CA LEU A 37 19.79 -1.86 33.58
C LEU A 37 19.36 -1.82 35.07
N LEU A 38 18.25 -2.47 35.43
CA LEU A 38 17.77 -2.48 36.81
C LEU A 38 18.60 -3.42 37.70
N SER A 39 19.04 -2.92 38.85
CA SER A 39 19.61 -3.72 39.93
C SER A 39 18.63 -4.80 40.42
N PRO A 40 19.13 -5.94 40.93
CA PRO A 40 18.29 -6.96 41.56
C PRO A 40 17.40 -6.37 42.67
N GLY A 41 16.09 -6.59 42.57
CA GLY A 41 15.10 -6.02 43.51
C GLY A 41 14.57 -4.63 43.13
N GLY A 42 15.17 -3.97 42.14
CA GLY A 42 14.68 -2.72 41.59
C GLY A 42 13.36 -2.87 40.81
N GLN A 43 12.51 -1.86 40.88
CA GLN A 43 11.25 -1.83 40.12
C GLN A 43 11.19 -0.62 39.21
N LEU A 44 10.69 -0.83 38.00
CA LEU A 44 10.48 0.20 37.00
C LEU A 44 9.07 0.07 36.44
N SER A 45 8.28 1.12 36.62
CA SER A 45 6.95 1.24 36.04
C SER A 45 6.76 2.65 35.50
N GLY A 46 5.76 2.87 34.66
CA GLY A 46 5.43 4.24 34.26
C GLY A 46 3.93 4.45 34.12
N ILE A 47 3.54 5.71 34.22
CA ILE A 47 2.17 6.19 34.10
C ILE A 47 2.18 7.49 33.29
N ASN A 48 1.50 7.50 32.14
CA ASN A 48 1.49 8.61 31.19
C ASN A 48 2.92 9.03 30.78
N ASP A 49 3.34 10.22 31.19
CA ASP A 49 4.64 10.85 30.98
C ASP A 49 5.65 10.58 32.11
N LYS A 50 5.26 9.83 33.16
CA LYS A 50 6.07 9.68 34.37
C LYS A 50 6.62 8.27 34.51
N LEU A 51 7.94 8.17 34.69
CA LEU A 51 8.63 6.96 35.11
C LEU A 51 8.74 6.92 36.63
N LEU A 52 8.28 5.83 37.22
CA LEU A 52 8.41 5.47 38.62
C LEU A 52 9.55 4.46 38.75
N ILE A 53 10.62 4.85 39.44
CA ILE A 53 11.84 4.06 39.60
C ILE A 53 12.04 3.79 41.09
N ARG A 54 12.08 2.52 41.49
CA ARG A 54 12.48 2.09 42.84
C ARG A 54 13.82 1.38 42.73
N THR A 55 14.90 2.03 43.17
CA THR A 55 16.25 1.48 43.08
C THR A 55 17.23 2.21 44.01
N ASP A 56 18.42 1.64 44.21
CA ASP A 56 19.53 2.28 44.92
C ASP A 56 20.05 3.54 44.22
N ALA A 57 20.68 4.44 44.97
CA ALA A 57 21.15 5.73 44.47
C ALA A 57 22.16 5.62 43.32
N ASP A 58 23.05 4.63 43.36
CA ASP A 58 24.04 4.41 42.30
C ASP A 58 23.41 3.98 40.98
N ASN A 59 22.47 3.04 41.02
CA ASN A 59 21.74 2.61 39.83
C ASN A 59 20.83 3.73 39.31
N LEU A 60 20.23 4.54 40.18
CA LEU A 60 19.43 5.69 39.75
C LEU A 60 20.25 6.69 38.93
N ARG A 61 21.55 6.88 39.22
CA ARG A 61 22.43 7.72 38.40
C ARG A 61 22.65 7.12 37.02
N GLN A 62 22.96 5.83 36.95
CA GLN A 62 23.15 5.11 35.68
C GLN A 62 21.88 5.14 34.81
N LEU A 63 20.71 4.92 35.42
CA LEU A 63 19.42 4.99 34.74
C LEU A 63 19.10 6.40 34.24
N ARG A 64 19.49 7.45 34.98
CA ARG A 64 19.33 8.84 34.52
C ARG A 64 20.19 9.15 33.31
N GLU A 65 21.44 8.68 33.31
CA GLU A 65 22.36 8.84 32.17
C GLU A 65 21.83 8.11 30.93
N ALA A 66 21.39 6.86 31.10
CA ALA A 66 20.76 6.09 30.03
C ALA A 66 19.47 6.75 29.52
N LEU A 67 18.64 7.28 30.43
CA LEU A 67 17.40 7.96 30.07
C LEU A 67 17.67 9.23 29.24
N ALA A 68 18.69 10.01 29.57
CA ALA A 68 19.06 11.22 28.84
C ALA A 68 19.47 10.92 27.38
N ALA A 69 20.05 9.75 27.13
CA ALA A 69 20.39 9.31 25.78
C ALA A 69 19.18 8.81 24.97
N VAL A 70 18.12 8.36 25.64
CA VAL A 70 16.92 7.79 24.99
C VAL A 70 15.82 8.83 24.79
N ASP A 71 15.58 9.72 25.77
CA ASP A 71 14.53 10.74 25.75
C ASP A 71 14.92 11.97 24.90
N THR A 72 15.29 11.73 23.64
CA THR A 72 15.63 12.74 22.64
C THR A 72 14.44 13.05 21.73
N PRO A 73 14.31 14.28 21.19
CA PRO A 73 13.27 14.61 20.21
C PRO A 73 13.26 13.64 19.02
N PRO A 74 12.10 13.07 18.63
CA PRO A 74 12.03 12.20 17.47
C PRO A 74 12.25 13.00 16.18
N ALA A 75 13.02 12.44 15.26
CA ALA A 75 13.25 13.07 13.95
C ALA A 75 11.93 13.16 13.17
N ARG A 76 11.68 14.30 12.52
CA ARG A 76 10.58 14.44 11.57
C ARG A 76 11.05 13.96 10.21
N LEU A 77 10.24 13.13 9.57
CA LEU A 77 10.54 12.45 8.33
C LEU A 77 9.48 12.78 7.30
N ARG A 78 9.91 13.17 6.11
CA ARG A 78 9.08 13.31 4.92
C ARG A 78 9.32 12.09 4.06
N ILE A 79 8.26 11.35 3.79
CA ILE A 79 8.29 10.12 3.02
C ILE A 79 7.60 10.41 1.69
N GLU A 80 8.34 10.28 0.60
CA GLU A 80 7.82 10.44 -0.75
C GLU A 80 7.68 9.08 -1.41
N LEU A 81 6.50 8.79 -1.94
CA LEU A 81 6.21 7.60 -2.73
C LEU A 81 6.05 8.01 -4.19
N ARG A 82 6.83 7.39 -5.07
CA ARG A 82 6.65 7.48 -6.51
C ARG A 82 6.14 6.16 -7.06
N THR A 83 5.05 6.23 -7.80
CA THR A 83 4.47 5.10 -8.52
C THR A 83 4.66 5.34 -10.00
N ASP A 84 5.42 4.48 -10.66
CA ASP A 84 5.66 4.52 -12.09
C ASP A 84 4.95 3.34 -12.75
N ARG A 85 4.16 3.62 -13.79
CA ARG A 85 3.45 2.59 -14.56
C ARG A 85 3.64 2.81 -16.04
N VAL A 86 4.09 1.77 -16.71
CA VAL A 86 4.27 1.73 -18.16
C VAL A 86 3.42 0.60 -18.70
N GLY A 87 2.62 0.86 -19.72
CA GLY A 87 1.81 -0.15 -20.38
C GLY A 87 1.90 -0.01 -21.89
N SER A 88 1.82 -1.14 -22.58
CA SER A 88 1.67 -1.19 -24.02
C SER A 88 0.64 -2.24 -24.41
N GLU A 89 -0.27 -1.89 -25.30
CA GLU A 89 -1.23 -2.83 -25.90
C GLU A 89 -1.00 -2.83 -27.41
N LEU A 90 -0.76 -4.00 -27.99
CA LEU A 90 -0.78 -4.24 -29.42
C LEU A 90 -2.02 -5.05 -29.76
N ARG A 91 -2.94 -4.46 -30.51
CA ARG A 91 -4.17 -5.10 -30.96
C ARG A 91 -4.11 -5.34 -32.46
N ARG A 92 -4.42 -6.56 -32.87
CA ARG A 92 -4.62 -6.98 -34.26
C ARG A 92 -6.04 -7.46 -34.45
N ASP A 93 -6.70 -6.90 -35.44
CA ASP A 93 -8.09 -7.15 -35.74
C ASP A 93 -8.22 -7.61 -37.19
N ILE A 94 -9.02 -8.65 -37.41
CA ILE A 94 -9.40 -9.14 -38.74
C ILE A 94 -10.92 -9.23 -38.73
N GLY A 95 -11.56 -8.62 -39.71
CA GLY A 95 -13.02 -8.58 -39.75
C GLY A 95 -13.55 -8.58 -41.16
N ILE A 96 -14.69 -9.24 -41.33
CA ILE A 96 -15.50 -9.21 -42.55
C ILE A 96 -16.88 -8.73 -42.14
N GLY A 97 -17.42 -7.75 -42.85
CA GLY A 97 -18.74 -7.17 -42.61
C GLY A 97 -19.21 -6.43 -43.85
N GLY A 98 -20.48 -6.09 -43.95
CA GLY A 98 -20.96 -5.50 -45.19
C GLY A 98 -22.43 -5.14 -45.15
N GLU A 99 -22.84 -4.35 -46.12
CA GLU A 99 -24.22 -3.97 -46.30
C GLU A 99 -24.56 -4.02 -47.79
N VAL A 100 -25.47 -4.91 -48.16
CA VAL A 100 -25.96 -5.08 -49.53
C VAL A 100 -27.34 -4.45 -49.60
N ARG A 101 -27.54 -3.52 -50.53
CA ARG A 101 -28.83 -2.88 -50.78
C ARG A 101 -29.36 -3.28 -52.16
N SER A 102 -30.62 -3.69 -52.21
CA SER A 102 -31.35 -3.98 -53.44
C SER A 102 -32.76 -3.43 -53.32
N GLY A 103 -33.03 -2.29 -53.97
CA GLY A 103 -34.28 -1.55 -53.80
C GLY A 103 -34.47 -1.12 -52.34
N ASP A 104 -35.64 -1.43 -51.77
CA ASP A 104 -35.97 -1.14 -50.36
C ASP A 104 -35.41 -2.19 -49.37
N VAL A 105 -34.75 -3.25 -49.86
CA VAL A 105 -34.20 -4.33 -49.02
C VAL A 105 -32.73 -4.06 -48.71
N THR A 106 -32.40 -4.02 -47.42
CA THR A 106 -31.02 -3.90 -46.92
C THR A 106 -30.65 -5.14 -46.13
N VAL A 107 -29.59 -5.83 -46.54
CA VAL A 107 -29.00 -6.98 -45.82
C VAL A 107 -27.68 -6.54 -45.22
N ARG A 108 -27.60 -6.50 -43.90
CA ARG A 108 -26.35 -6.21 -43.17
C ARG A 108 -25.71 -7.50 -42.68
N LEU A 109 -24.48 -7.76 -43.12
CA LEU A 109 -23.67 -8.84 -42.58
C LEU A 109 -23.11 -8.41 -41.22
N PRO A 110 -23.38 -9.15 -40.14
CA PRO A 110 -22.84 -8.84 -38.83
C PRO A 110 -21.32 -9.07 -38.83
N GLY A 111 -20.56 -8.02 -38.54
CA GLY A 111 -19.11 -8.08 -38.48
C GLY A 111 -18.50 -6.69 -38.35
N GLN A 112 -17.42 -6.58 -37.57
CA GLN A 112 -16.71 -5.31 -37.37
C GLN A 112 -15.44 -5.32 -38.21
N VAL A 113 -15.46 -4.56 -39.31
CA VAL A 113 -14.24 -4.27 -40.08
C VAL A 113 -13.39 -3.25 -39.31
N PRO A 114 -12.09 -3.48 -39.13
CA PRO A 114 -11.19 -2.53 -38.48
C PRO A 114 -11.26 -1.14 -39.13
N ARG A 115 -11.36 -0.08 -38.32
CA ARG A 115 -11.42 1.32 -38.80
C ARG A 115 -10.08 1.85 -39.32
N ARG A 116 -8.98 1.22 -38.90
CA ARG A 116 -7.61 1.53 -39.31
C ARG A 116 -6.98 0.26 -39.87
N GLY A 117 -6.19 0.41 -40.92
CA GLY A 117 -5.51 -0.68 -41.61
C GLY A 117 -5.98 -0.83 -43.06
N ALA A 118 -5.75 -2.00 -43.64
CA ALA A 118 -6.12 -2.28 -45.03
C ALA A 118 -7.53 -2.85 -45.08
N SER A 119 -8.32 -2.43 -46.07
CA SER A 119 -9.64 -3.00 -46.33
C SER A 119 -9.90 -3.16 -47.81
N VAL A 120 -10.68 -4.18 -48.16
CA VAL A 120 -11.12 -4.50 -49.52
C VAL A 120 -12.64 -4.52 -49.51
N ASP A 121 -13.26 -3.89 -50.51
CA ASP A 121 -14.71 -3.77 -50.65
C ASP A 121 -15.13 -4.39 -52.00
N ILE A 122 -16.02 -5.39 -51.98
CA ILE A 122 -16.52 -6.11 -53.15
C ILE A 122 -18.03 -6.26 -53.01
N GLY A 123 -18.80 -5.57 -53.85
CA GLY A 123 -20.25 -5.76 -53.95
C GLY A 123 -21.02 -5.48 -52.66
N GLY A 124 -20.55 -4.54 -51.82
CA GLY A 124 -21.15 -4.23 -50.52
C GLY A 124 -20.64 -5.11 -49.37
N VAL A 125 -19.73 -6.05 -49.63
CA VAL A 125 -19.00 -6.82 -48.60
C VAL A 125 -17.61 -6.21 -48.42
N ARG A 126 -17.25 -5.91 -47.18
CA ARG A 126 -15.96 -5.36 -46.79
C ARG A 126 -15.18 -6.34 -45.91
N ALA A 127 -13.95 -6.63 -46.30
CA ALA A 127 -12.98 -7.33 -45.47
C ALA A 127 -11.88 -6.34 -45.04
N GLY A 128 -11.38 -6.45 -43.82
CA GLY A 128 -10.30 -5.60 -43.36
C GLY A 128 -9.42 -6.23 -42.30
N VAL A 129 -8.17 -5.77 -42.30
CA VAL A 129 -7.16 -6.10 -41.31
C VAL A 129 -6.63 -4.81 -40.72
N GLY A 130 -6.49 -4.77 -39.40
CA GLY A 130 -6.05 -3.60 -38.67
C GLY A 130 -5.06 -3.96 -37.58
N GLU A 131 -4.10 -3.08 -37.36
CA GLU A 131 -3.21 -3.13 -36.21
C GLU A 131 -3.27 -1.77 -35.50
N SER A 132 -3.34 -1.79 -34.18
CA SER A 132 -3.26 -0.59 -33.36
C SER A 132 -2.38 -0.82 -32.14
N SER A 133 -1.47 0.12 -31.90
CA SER A 133 -0.62 0.14 -30.71
C SER A 133 -1.05 1.29 -29.79
N ARG A 134 -1.21 1.01 -28.50
CA ARG A 134 -1.41 2.03 -27.45
C ARG A 134 -0.28 1.93 -26.45
N SER A 135 0.38 3.04 -26.16
CA SER A 135 1.34 3.13 -25.07
C SER A 135 0.81 4.06 -23.99
N MET A 136 0.96 3.65 -22.75
CA MET A 136 0.57 4.41 -21.57
C MET A 136 1.78 4.57 -20.65
N ARG A 137 2.07 5.79 -20.24
CA ARG A 137 3.03 6.07 -19.17
C ARG A 137 2.36 6.95 -18.14
N ARG A 138 2.42 6.56 -16.88
CA ARG A 138 1.88 7.32 -15.76
C ARG A 138 2.91 7.32 -14.65
N SER A 139 3.16 8.49 -14.09
CA SER A 139 3.97 8.65 -12.89
C SER A 139 3.19 9.50 -11.91
N GLY A 140 3.10 9.06 -10.67
CA GLY A 140 2.49 9.79 -9.56
C GLY A 140 3.52 9.92 -8.44
N THR A 141 3.68 11.11 -7.88
CA THR A 141 4.49 11.31 -6.67
C THR A 141 3.60 11.86 -5.57
N GLN A 142 3.65 11.22 -4.41
CA GLN A 142 2.89 11.57 -3.24
C GLN A 142 3.83 11.68 -2.05
N PHE A 143 3.45 12.44 -1.03
CA PHE A 143 4.27 12.55 0.17
C PHE A 143 3.43 12.59 1.44
N VAL A 144 4.01 12.07 2.51
CA VAL A 144 3.44 12.14 3.86
C VAL A 144 4.55 12.43 4.86
N GLU A 145 4.23 13.21 5.89
CA GLU A 145 5.17 13.50 6.97
C GLU A 145 4.79 12.72 8.22
N THR A 146 5.80 12.18 8.90
CA THR A 146 5.64 11.48 10.17
C THR A 146 6.85 11.71 11.04
N ARG A 147 6.79 11.25 12.29
CA ARG A 147 7.94 11.18 13.19
C ARG A 147 8.57 9.80 13.11
N ASP A 148 9.84 9.69 13.50
CA ASP A 148 10.49 8.39 13.70
C ASP A 148 9.64 7.45 14.59
N GLY A 149 9.47 6.20 14.15
CA GLY A 149 8.59 5.20 14.79
C GLY A 149 7.08 5.41 14.57
N GLY A 150 6.65 6.58 14.08
CA GLY A 150 5.24 6.94 13.89
C GLY A 150 4.65 6.37 12.59
N ALA A 151 3.44 5.81 12.66
CA ALA A 151 2.71 5.39 11.47
C ALA A 151 2.07 6.59 10.76
N ALA A 152 2.18 6.62 9.44
CA ALA A 152 1.51 7.58 8.57
C ALA A 152 0.76 6.86 7.45
N THR A 153 -0.39 7.41 7.08
CA THR A 153 -1.19 6.92 5.96
C THR A 153 -1.55 8.08 5.04
N LEU A 154 -1.56 7.81 3.74
CA LEU A 154 -2.05 8.70 2.71
C LEU A 154 -2.87 7.88 1.73
N PHE A 155 -4.04 8.38 1.33
CA PHE A 155 -4.84 7.81 0.26
C PHE A 155 -5.36 8.95 -0.61
N VAL A 156 -5.19 8.82 -1.93
CA VAL A 156 -5.62 9.78 -2.95
C VAL A 156 -6.39 9.01 -4.00
N GLY A 157 -7.69 9.29 -4.11
CA GLY A 157 -8.57 8.55 -5.01
C GLY A 157 -9.93 9.20 -5.19
N THR A 158 -10.81 8.45 -5.85
CA THR A 158 -12.22 8.78 -6.02
C THR A 158 -13.09 7.64 -5.53
N SER A 159 -14.30 7.96 -5.07
CA SER A 159 -15.27 6.95 -4.65
C SER A 159 -16.19 6.60 -5.82
N VAL A 160 -16.20 5.34 -6.23
CA VAL A 160 -16.95 4.87 -7.39
C VAL A 160 -18.19 4.08 -6.93
N PRO A 161 -19.41 4.41 -7.42
CA PRO A 161 -20.61 3.66 -7.08
C PRO A 161 -20.67 2.32 -7.82
N LEU A 162 -20.72 1.24 -7.07
CA LEU A 162 -20.92 -0.13 -7.53
C LEU A 162 -22.37 -0.54 -7.29
N ALA A 163 -23.19 -0.47 -8.34
CA ALA A 163 -24.56 -0.95 -8.29
C ALA A 163 -24.59 -2.49 -8.33
N PHE A 164 -25.33 -3.09 -7.41
CA PHE A 164 -25.56 -4.54 -7.36
C PHE A 164 -27.06 -4.84 -7.31
N HIS A 165 -27.44 -6.01 -7.79
CA HIS A 165 -28.77 -6.55 -7.61
C HIS A 165 -28.68 -8.00 -7.13
N GLN A 166 -29.46 -8.34 -6.12
CA GLN A 166 -29.59 -9.69 -5.58
C GLN A 166 -30.98 -10.20 -5.89
N VAL A 167 -31.06 -11.38 -6.49
CA VAL A 167 -32.31 -12.04 -6.83
C VAL A 167 -32.54 -13.16 -5.82
N PHE A 168 -33.62 -13.05 -5.04
CA PHE A 168 -34.08 -14.10 -4.14
C PHE A 168 -35.25 -14.82 -4.81
N VAL A 169 -35.06 -16.09 -5.15
CA VAL A 169 -36.14 -16.97 -5.63
C VAL A 169 -36.72 -17.67 -4.41
N ARG A 170 -38.03 -17.52 -4.20
CA ARG A 170 -38.78 -18.14 -3.10
C ARG A 170 -40.06 -18.79 -3.66
N PRO A 171 -40.70 -19.72 -2.93
CA PRO A 171 -41.96 -20.33 -3.37
C PRO A 171 -43.09 -19.31 -3.62
N ASP A 172 -43.05 -18.15 -2.95
CA ASP A 172 -43.99 -17.04 -3.09
C ASP A 172 -43.63 -16.03 -4.20
N GLY A 173 -42.51 -16.23 -4.92
CA GLY A 173 -42.13 -15.43 -6.08
C GLY A 173 -40.66 -15.01 -6.11
N VAL A 174 -40.35 -14.08 -7.02
CA VAL A 174 -39.00 -13.53 -7.21
C VAL A 174 -38.91 -12.15 -6.55
N ARG A 175 -38.02 -11.99 -5.58
CA ARG A 175 -37.69 -10.69 -4.98
C ARG A 175 -36.35 -10.21 -5.52
N VAL A 176 -36.33 -9.06 -6.19
CA VAL A 176 -35.09 -8.40 -6.61
C VAL A 176 -34.77 -7.26 -5.63
N VAL A 177 -33.63 -7.35 -4.94
CA VAL A 177 -33.08 -6.28 -4.11
C VAL A 177 -32.01 -5.56 -4.91
N ARG A 178 -32.11 -4.24 -5.04
CA ARG A 178 -31.09 -3.41 -5.70
C ARG A 178 -30.41 -2.57 -4.64
N GLY A 179 -29.10 -2.39 -4.77
CA GLY A 179 -28.32 -1.54 -3.88
C GLY A 179 -27.12 -0.95 -4.62
N THR A 180 -26.49 0.03 -3.98
CA THR A 180 -25.25 0.64 -4.48
C THR A 180 -24.28 0.72 -3.32
N VAL A 181 -23.07 0.18 -3.51
CA VAL A 181 -21.95 0.32 -2.56
C VAL A 181 -20.95 1.27 -3.16
N TYR A 182 -20.38 2.17 -2.37
CA TYR A 182 -19.28 3.01 -2.82
C TYR A 182 -17.95 2.33 -2.51
N GLN A 183 -17.08 2.26 -3.51
CA GLN A 183 -15.74 1.69 -3.40
C GLN A 183 -14.72 2.77 -3.72
N ASP A 184 -13.81 3.02 -2.80
CA ASP A 184 -12.71 3.96 -3.02
C ASP A 184 -11.66 3.32 -3.94
N VAL A 185 -11.31 4.06 -4.99
CA VAL A 185 -10.36 3.66 -6.02
C VAL A 185 -9.32 4.76 -6.18
N GLY A 186 -8.06 4.43 -5.97
CA GLY A 186 -6.97 5.38 -5.95
C GLY A 186 -5.65 4.75 -5.53
N GLU A 187 -4.71 5.61 -5.18
CA GLU A 187 -3.39 5.24 -4.70
C GLU A 187 -3.27 5.57 -3.22
N GLY A 188 -2.71 4.66 -2.44
CA GLY A 188 -2.48 4.88 -1.02
C GLY A 188 -1.24 4.19 -0.51
N VAL A 189 -0.80 4.60 0.67
CA VAL A 189 0.32 4.00 1.37
C VAL A 189 0.16 4.14 2.87
N LEU A 190 0.29 3.02 3.55
CA LEU A 190 0.58 2.99 4.98
C LEU A 190 2.09 2.79 5.15
N VAL A 191 2.72 3.61 5.99
CA VAL A 191 4.16 3.52 6.23
C VAL A 191 4.51 3.77 7.69
N ARG A 192 5.46 3.00 8.22
CA ARG A 192 6.07 3.20 9.53
C ARG A 192 7.60 3.18 9.38
N PRO A 193 8.27 4.34 9.43
CA PRO A 193 9.73 4.42 9.40
C PRO A 193 10.33 4.19 10.80
N THR A 194 11.55 3.68 10.83
CA THR A 194 12.39 3.57 12.02
C THR A 194 13.81 3.92 11.62
N VAL A 195 14.36 4.98 12.19
CA VAL A 195 15.70 5.49 11.87
C VAL A 195 16.73 4.83 12.77
N VAL A 196 17.78 4.28 12.16
CA VAL A 196 18.93 3.70 12.85
C VAL A 196 20.20 4.31 12.27
N GLY A 197 20.75 5.31 12.97
CA GLY A 197 21.87 6.10 12.47
C GLY A 197 21.50 6.88 11.20
N GLN A 198 22.18 6.60 10.08
CA GLN A 198 21.91 7.24 8.77
C GLN A 198 21.02 6.39 7.85
N ARG A 199 20.51 5.27 8.36
CA ARG A 199 19.62 4.36 7.63
C ARG A 199 18.21 4.44 8.18
N VAL A 200 17.26 4.15 7.32
CA VAL A 200 15.85 4.05 7.67
C VAL A 200 15.35 2.66 7.28
N ARG A 201 14.72 1.98 8.24
CA ARG A 201 13.92 0.79 8.00
C ARG A 201 12.46 1.22 7.88
N LEU A 202 11.77 0.79 6.83
CA LEU A 202 10.38 1.12 6.59
C LEU A 202 9.56 -0.14 6.49
N VAL A 203 8.51 -0.23 7.29
CA VAL A 203 7.41 -1.17 7.05
C VAL A 203 6.35 -0.42 6.26
N LEU A 204 6.00 -0.90 5.07
CA LEU A 204 5.05 -0.21 4.21
C LEU A 204 4.07 -1.15 3.51
N SER A 205 2.88 -0.60 3.25
CA SER A 205 1.80 -1.28 2.55
C SER A 205 1.23 -0.34 1.47
N PRO A 206 1.91 -0.17 0.32
CA PRO A 206 1.40 0.64 -0.77
C PRO A 206 0.28 -0.12 -1.50
N GLU A 207 -0.74 0.62 -1.90
CA GLU A 207 -1.82 0.13 -2.74
C GLU A 207 -2.13 1.09 -3.89
N SER A 208 -2.55 0.51 -5.01
CA SER A 208 -2.97 1.25 -6.19
C SER A 208 -4.16 0.50 -6.79
N SER A 209 -5.27 1.20 -6.92
CA SER A 209 -6.50 0.70 -7.51
C SER A 209 -6.95 1.63 -8.62
N ARG A 210 -7.48 1.05 -9.71
CA ARG A 210 -7.99 1.82 -10.84
C ARG A 210 -9.20 1.15 -11.45
N GLN A 211 -10.14 1.96 -11.94
CA GLN A 211 -11.24 1.46 -12.74
C GLN A 211 -10.73 1.19 -14.18
N ALA A 212 -10.91 -0.04 -14.64
CA ALA A 212 -10.72 -0.44 -16.02
C ALA A 212 -11.94 -0.03 -16.86
N GLY A 213 -11.76 0.05 -18.19
CA GLY A 213 -12.81 0.54 -19.11
C GLY A 213 -14.06 -0.35 -19.19
N ASP A 214 -13.98 -1.58 -18.70
CA ASP A 214 -15.06 -2.57 -18.61
C ASP A 214 -15.83 -2.50 -17.27
N GLY A 215 -15.48 -1.56 -16.39
CA GLY A 215 -16.06 -1.41 -15.05
C GLY A 215 -15.39 -2.28 -13.98
N ARG A 216 -14.40 -3.12 -14.32
CA ARG A 216 -13.57 -3.84 -13.35
C ARG A 216 -12.69 -2.86 -12.58
N ILE A 217 -12.32 -3.21 -11.34
CA ILE A 217 -11.33 -2.47 -10.57
C ILE A 217 -10.06 -3.32 -10.49
N ASP A 218 -8.99 -2.83 -11.10
CA ASP A 218 -7.67 -3.45 -11.01
C ASP A 218 -6.98 -2.97 -9.75
N VAL A 219 -6.61 -3.91 -8.88
CA VAL A 219 -5.99 -3.62 -7.58
C VAL A 219 -4.59 -4.22 -7.54
N MET A 220 -3.65 -3.43 -7.06
CA MET A 220 -2.30 -3.85 -6.75
C MET A 220 -2.00 -3.45 -5.30
N ARG A 221 -1.57 -4.41 -4.49
CA ARG A 221 -1.20 -4.19 -3.09
C ARG A 221 0.08 -4.93 -2.81
N LEU A 222 0.97 -4.30 -2.06
CA LEU A 222 2.20 -4.89 -1.56
C LEU A 222 2.26 -4.67 -0.05
N GLU A 223 2.90 -5.58 0.67
CA GLU A 223 3.30 -5.39 2.05
C GLU A 223 4.74 -5.83 2.17
N THR A 224 5.62 -4.92 2.57
CA THR A 224 7.06 -5.20 2.58
C THR A 224 7.78 -4.39 3.65
N THR A 225 8.98 -4.85 3.99
CA THR A 225 9.93 -4.10 4.81
C THR A 225 11.17 -3.82 3.98
N VAL A 226 11.54 -2.55 3.85
CA VAL A 226 12.72 -2.13 3.09
C VAL A 226 13.66 -1.31 3.97
N GLU A 227 14.94 -1.39 3.66
CA GLU A 227 15.98 -0.59 4.30
C GLU A 227 16.73 0.22 3.26
N GLY A 228 17.05 1.47 3.59
CA GLY A 228 17.87 2.30 2.73
C GLY A 228 18.43 3.52 3.45
N ARG A 229 19.14 4.36 2.69
CA ARG A 229 19.70 5.61 3.20
C ARG A 229 18.67 6.73 3.11
N LEU A 230 18.76 7.67 4.05
CA LEU A 230 18.00 8.91 3.97
C LEU A 230 18.44 9.71 2.73
N GLY A 231 17.50 10.36 2.04
CA GLY A 231 17.72 11.18 0.83
C GLY A 231 17.80 10.41 -0.49
N GLU A 232 17.89 9.08 -0.47
CA GLU A 232 17.99 8.26 -1.68
C GLU A 232 16.64 7.63 -2.07
N TRP A 233 16.43 7.44 -3.37
CA TRP A 233 15.30 6.65 -3.87
C TRP A 233 15.60 5.16 -3.67
N ILE A 234 14.73 4.50 -2.92
CA ILE A 234 14.78 3.08 -2.61
C ILE A 234 13.72 2.37 -3.45
N ALA A 235 14.12 1.32 -4.16
CA ALA A 235 13.18 0.45 -4.86
C ALA A 235 12.40 -0.37 -3.82
N VAL A 236 11.08 -0.26 -3.84
CA VAL A 236 10.20 -0.98 -2.89
C VAL A 236 9.78 -2.33 -3.48
N GLY A 237 9.43 -2.32 -4.77
CA GLY A 237 8.91 -3.49 -5.47
C GLY A 237 8.08 -3.06 -6.67
N GLY A 238 7.54 -4.04 -7.39
CA GLY A 238 6.75 -3.80 -8.59
C GLY A 238 6.10 -5.08 -9.08
N ALA A 239 5.27 -4.96 -10.10
CA ALA A 239 4.62 -6.07 -10.77
C ALA A 239 4.63 -5.83 -12.28
N SER A 240 5.03 -6.86 -13.02
CA SER A 240 4.88 -6.93 -14.48
C SER A 240 3.74 -7.91 -14.80
N ALA A 241 2.76 -7.48 -15.59
CA ALA A 241 1.70 -8.33 -16.10
C ALA A 241 1.76 -8.35 -17.63
N ALA A 242 1.69 -9.53 -18.22
CA ALA A 242 1.52 -9.73 -19.65
C ALA A 242 0.23 -10.54 -19.87
N GLU A 243 -0.71 -10.01 -20.63
CA GLU A 243 -1.99 -10.65 -20.95
C GLU A 243 -2.16 -10.75 -22.48
N ASP A 244 -2.39 -11.97 -22.96
CA ASP A 244 -2.71 -12.27 -24.36
C ASP A 244 -4.19 -12.65 -24.45
N THR A 245 -5.00 -11.76 -25.02
CA THR A 245 -6.44 -11.96 -25.18
C THR A 245 -6.74 -12.28 -26.65
N ARG A 246 -7.35 -13.42 -26.90
CA ARG A 246 -7.85 -13.79 -28.23
C ARG A 246 -9.36 -13.96 -28.19
N GLU A 247 -10.06 -13.13 -28.97
CA GLU A 247 -11.50 -13.22 -29.17
C GLU A 247 -11.77 -13.68 -30.60
N SER A 248 -12.19 -14.93 -30.78
CA SER A 248 -12.56 -15.49 -32.08
C SER A 248 -14.07 -15.69 -32.18
N ARG A 249 -14.74 -14.98 -33.10
CA ARG A 249 -16.08 -15.34 -33.57
C ARG A 249 -15.91 -16.01 -34.94
N GLY A 250 -16.51 -17.19 -35.13
CA GLY A 250 -16.21 -18.10 -36.25
C GLY A 250 -16.07 -17.44 -37.63
N VAL A 251 -15.00 -17.82 -38.34
CA VAL A 251 -14.48 -17.21 -39.59
C VAL A 251 -15.47 -17.21 -40.76
N VAL A 252 -16.55 -17.99 -40.70
CA VAL A 252 -17.54 -18.06 -41.79
C VAL A 252 -18.41 -16.80 -41.86
N ILE A 253 -18.66 -16.13 -40.72
CA ILE A 253 -19.48 -14.89 -40.64
C ILE A 253 -18.99 -13.98 -39.48
N GLY A 254 -17.69 -14.00 -39.16
CA GLY A 254 -17.17 -13.35 -37.95
C GLY A 254 -15.70 -12.95 -38.06
N GLY A 255 -15.33 -11.92 -37.30
CA GLY A 255 -13.95 -11.45 -37.17
C GLY A 255 -13.21 -12.06 -35.98
N SER A 256 -11.89 -11.93 -36.00
CA SER A 256 -11.00 -12.27 -34.89
C SER A 256 -10.29 -11.01 -34.39
N SER A 257 -10.25 -10.83 -33.07
CA SER A 257 -9.43 -9.81 -32.42
C SER A 257 -8.42 -10.49 -31.50
N SER A 258 -7.16 -10.11 -31.60
CA SER A 258 -6.10 -10.51 -30.67
C SER A 258 -5.47 -9.26 -30.08
N ALA A 259 -5.36 -9.19 -28.77
CA ALA A 259 -4.71 -8.11 -28.04
C ALA A 259 -3.61 -8.68 -27.15
N ASP A 260 -2.39 -8.23 -27.37
CA ASP A 260 -1.25 -8.49 -26.50
C ASP A 260 -1.00 -7.23 -25.66
N SER A 261 -1.07 -7.37 -24.34
CA SER A 261 -0.91 -6.25 -23.43
C SER A 261 0.16 -6.54 -22.39
N GLN A 262 1.06 -5.59 -22.21
CA GLN A 262 2.11 -5.62 -21.20
C GLN A 262 1.92 -4.41 -20.30
N SER A 263 2.05 -4.61 -19.00
CA SER A 263 2.01 -3.54 -18.02
C SER A 263 3.02 -3.78 -16.91
N ASP A 264 3.89 -2.81 -16.69
CA ASP A 264 4.87 -2.78 -15.62
C ASP A 264 4.47 -1.68 -14.63
N ALA A 265 4.46 -2.02 -13.36
CA ALA A 265 4.26 -1.10 -12.26
C ALA A 265 5.45 -1.20 -11.29
N ALA A 266 5.98 -0.06 -10.87
CA ALA A 266 7.07 0.01 -9.91
C ALA A 266 6.77 1.06 -8.83
N PHE A 267 7.12 0.74 -7.60
CA PHE A 267 7.06 1.63 -6.45
C PHE A 267 8.47 2.00 -6.00
N TRP A 268 8.67 3.30 -5.81
CA TRP A 268 9.89 3.90 -5.32
C TRP A 268 9.58 4.75 -4.11
N LEU A 269 10.47 4.77 -3.13
CA LEU A 269 10.27 5.55 -1.92
C LEU A 269 11.54 6.33 -1.58
N ARG A 270 11.38 7.57 -1.13
CA ARG A 270 12.47 8.40 -0.60
C ARG A 270 12.08 8.91 0.78
N VAL A 271 13.03 8.94 1.71
CA VAL A 271 12.82 9.50 3.05
C VAL A 271 13.80 10.61 3.29
N ASP A 272 13.29 11.80 3.62
CA ASP A 272 14.07 12.97 3.94
C ASP A 272 13.81 13.41 5.38
N THR A 273 14.82 13.90 6.08
CA THR A 273 14.65 14.50 7.41
C THR A 273 14.18 15.94 7.28
N VAL A 274 13.07 16.29 7.91
CA VAL A 274 12.52 17.64 7.92
C VAL A 274 13.06 18.38 9.13
N GLY A 275 13.94 19.36 8.91
CA GLY A 275 14.46 20.24 9.97
C GLY A 275 15.92 19.99 10.40
N GLY A 276 16.68 19.15 9.69
CA GLY A 276 18.14 19.14 9.83
C GLY A 276 18.72 20.41 9.21
N ALA A 277 19.56 21.13 9.97
CA ALA A 277 20.35 22.23 9.43
C ALA A 277 21.07 21.74 8.16
N ARG A 278 20.92 22.51 7.07
CA ARG A 278 21.86 22.43 5.96
C ARG A 278 23.19 22.93 6.50
N ASP A 279 24.12 22.02 6.76
CA ASP A 279 25.54 22.37 6.74
C ASP A 279 25.96 22.61 5.28
#